data_AF-A0A2V7NWD1-F1
#
_entry.id   AF-A0A2V7NWD1-F1
#
_cell.length_a   1.000
_cell.length_b   1.000
_cell.length_c   1.000
_cell.angle_alpha   90.00
_cell.angle_beta   90.00
_cell.angle_gamma   90.00
#
_symmetry.space_group_name_H-M   'P 1'
#
loop_
_entity.id
_entity.type
_entity.pdbx_description
1 polymer ?
#
loop_
_entity_poly.entity_id
_entity_poly.type
_entity_poly.pdbx_seq_one_letter_code
_entity_poly.pdbx_strand_id
1 'polypeptide(L)'
;MSTMRLFPMLALAVAAPLTAQEVSPALHVRHAAWSRVLVHYGKWAAAATAVTFTALGAHEHQNSNRVFSQLLDRCRANTADCTLGPDGSYLDAASEQLYQTSIHFDRRARLRLLLGQASLLASAGLFLADLRHHANGPDNIPYRGVKLTVDPRIDGARVGVRVMF
;
A
#
# COMPACT_ATOMS: atom_id res chain seq x y z
N MET A 1 23.20 26.68 15.34
CA MET A 1 23.85 25.40 14.94
C MET A 1 22.74 24.44 14.52
N SER A 2 22.62 24.18 13.22
CA SER A 2 21.50 23.46 12.61
C SER A 2 21.94 22.04 12.29
N THR A 3 21.34 21.04 12.92
CA THR A 3 21.64 19.61 12.67
C THR A 3 20.63 19.05 11.68
N MET A 4 21.10 18.92 10.44
CA MET A 4 20.40 18.29 9.33
C MET A 4 20.29 16.78 9.58
N ARG A 5 19.09 16.29 9.88
CA ARG A 5 18.82 14.85 10.07
C ARG A 5 18.67 14.18 8.70
N LEU A 6 19.70 13.44 8.30
CA LEU A 6 19.68 12.52 7.17
C LEU A 6 18.83 11.28 7.52
N PHE A 7 17.80 11.04 6.71
CA PHE A 7 17.06 9.77 6.66
C PHE A 7 17.96 8.67 6.07
N PRO A 8 18.14 7.50 6.72
CA PRO A 8 18.71 6.35 6.04
C PRO A 8 17.63 5.69 5.17
N MET A 9 17.78 5.84 3.87
CA MET A 9 17.05 5.10 2.85
C MET A 9 17.52 3.63 2.89
N LEU A 10 16.72 2.76 3.49
CA LEU A 10 16.99 1.32 3.55
C LEU A 10 16.74 0.70 2.16
N ALA A 11 17.74 0.74 1.30
CA ALA A 11 17.74 0.01 0.04
C ALA A 11 18.02 -1.47 0.32
N LEU A 12 16.97 -2.31 0.30
CA LEU A 12 17.14 -3.76 0.21
C LEU A 12 17.59 -4.10 -1.23
N ALA A 13 18.89 -4.00 -1.48
CA ALA A 13 19.53 -4.58 -2.64
C ALA A 13 19.77 -6.07 -2.38
N VAL A 14 18.83 -6.92 -2.78
CA VAL A 14 19.09 -8.36 -2.92
C VAL A 14 19.91 -8.51 -4.20
N ALA A 15 21.23 -8.60 -4.05
CA ALA A 15 22.12 -9.05 -5.11
C ALA A 15 21.88 -10.56 -5.33
N ALA A 16 21.07 -10.91 -6.31
CA ALA A 16 21.00 -12.28 -6.81
C ALA A 16 22.18 -12.51 -7.78
N PRO A 17 22.87 -13.66 -7.72
CA PRO A 17 23.86 -14.01 -8.71
C PRO A 17 23.18 -14.20 -10.07
N LEU A 18 23.72 -13.53 -11.10
CA LEU A 18 23.37 -13.74 -12.51
C LEU A 18 23.88 -15.12 -12.94
N THR A 19 23.16 -16.18 -12.59
CA THR A 19 23.23 -17.43 -13.33
C THR A 19 22.34 -17.26 -14.56
N ALA A 20 22.92 -17.43 -15.75
CA ALA A 20 22.17 -17.54 -16.98
C ALA A 20 21.22 -18.74 -16.84
N GLN A 21 19.96 -18.48 -16.51
CA GLN A 21 18.93 -19.50 -16.41
C GLN A 21 18.52 -19.86 -17.83
N GLU A 22 18.92 -21.06 -18.30
CA GLU A 22 18.16 -21.76 -19.34
C GLU A 22 16.75 -21.95 -18.80
N VAL A 23 15.84 -21.07 -19.24
CA VAL A 23 14.48 -21.10 -18.75
C VAL A 23 13.79 -22.29 -19.40
N SER A 24 13.71 -23.38 -18.65
CA SER A 24 12.92 -24.55 -19.02
C SER A 24 11.49 -24.11 -19.36
N PRO A 25 10.92 -24.51 -20.52
CA PRO A 25 9.57 -24.11 -20.93
C PRO A 25 8.50 -24.52 -19.90
N ALA A 26 8.74 -25.60 -19.15
CA ALA A 26 7.89 -26.02 -18.03
C ALA A 26 7.83 -24.99 -16.88
N LEU A 27 8.92 -24.26 -16.60
CA LEU A 27 8.96 -23.20 -15.58
C LEU A 27 8.17 -21.97 -16.05
N HIS A 28 8.26 -21.63 -17.34
CA HIS A 28 7.46 -20.55 -17.95
C HIS A 28 5.96 -20.82 -17.88
N VAL A 29 5.52 -22.04 -18.22
CA VAL A 29 4.10 -22.41 -18.13
C VAL A 29 3.60 -22.36 -16.69
N ARG A 30 4.41 -22.81 -15.71
CA ARG A 30 4.06 -22.76 -14.28
C ARG A 30 3.99 -21.33 -13.75
N HIS A 31 4.92 -20.45 -14.14
CA HIS A 31 4.87 -19.03 -13.79
C HIS A 31 3.70 -18.30 -14.43
N ALA A 32 3.36 -18.61 -15.69
CA ALA A 32 2.21 -18.01 -16.39
C ALA A 32 0.84 -18.49 -15.85
N ALA A 33 0.77 -19.70 -15.30
CA ALA A 33 -0.43 -20.19 -14.61
C ALA A 33 -0.57 -19.56 -13.22
N TRP A 34 0.54 -19.49 -12.47
CA TRP A 34 0.55 -18.89 -11.13
C TRP A 34 0.30 -17.38 -11.18
N SER A 35 0.84 -16.68 -12.18
CA SER A 35 0.59 -15.24 -12.38
C SER A 35 -0.89 -14.96 -12.66
N ARG A 36 -1.58 -15.80 -13.44
CA ARG A 36 -3.01 -15.63 -13.72
C ARG A 36 -3.88 -15.79 -12.46
N VAL A 37 -3.62 -16.81 -11.65
CA VAL A 37 -4.35 -17.04 -10.39
C VAL A 37 -4.08 -15.91 -9.39
N LEU A 38 -2.82 -15.50 -9.23
CA LEU A 38 -2.44 -14.39 -8.35
C LEU A 38 -3.04 -13.06 -8.78
N VAL A 39 -3.04 -12.76 -10.08
CA VAL A 39 -3.56 -11.49 -10.58
C VAL A 39 -5.08 -11.43 -10.45
N HIS A 40 -5.79 -12.52 -10.76
CA HIS A 40 -7.24 -12.55 -10.72
C HIS A 40 -7.82 -12.50 -9.29
N TYR A 41 -7.29 -13.30 -8.37
CA TYR A 41 -7.80 -13.37 -6.99
C TYR A 41 -7.04 -12.44 -6.04
N GLY A 42 -5.74 -12.22 -6.28
CA GLY A 42 -4.89 -11.42 -5.40
C GLY A 42 -5.29 -9.95 -5.35
N LYS A 43 -5.86 -9.40 -6.44
CA LYS A 43 -6.35 -8.01 -6.44
C LYS A 43 -7.42 -7.77 -5.37
N TRP A 44 -8.35 -8.73 -5.21
CA TRP A 44 -9.42 -8.68 -4.22
C TRP A 44 -8.92 -9.00 -2.82
N ALA A 45 -8.01 -9.98 -2.69
CA ALA A 45 -7.38 -10.30 -1.42
C ALA A 45 -6.59 -9.10 -0.87
N ALA A 46 -5.79 -8.43 -1.72
CA ALA A 46 -5.04 -7.23 -1.36
C ALA A 46 -5.97 -6.05 -1.00
N ALA A 47 -7.08 -5.87 -1.74
CA ALA A 47 -8.07 -4.85 -1.42
C ALA A 47 -8.72 -5.07 -0.05
N ALA A 48 -9.17 -6.30 0.24
CA ALA A 48 -9.74 -6.66 1.55
C ALA A 48 -8.72 -6.46 2.69
N THR A 49 -7.46 -6.82 2.42
CA THR A 49 -6.36 -6.61 3.37
C THR A 49 -6.13 -5.12 3.64
N ALA A 50 -6.17 -4.28 2.61
CA ALA A 50 -6.05 -2.83 2.75
C ALA A 50 -7.15 -2.26 3.66
N VAL A 51 -8.42 -2.60 3.38
CA VAL A 51 -9.56 -2.17 4.19
C VAL A 51 -9.41 -2.60 5.66
N THR A 52 -9.03 -3.86 5.88
CA THR A 52 -8.84 -4.43 7.23
C THR A 52 -7.77 -3.66 8.01
N PHE A 53 -6.60 -3.43 7.40
CA PHE A 53 -5.52 -2.72 8.07
C PHE A 53 -5.85 -1.24 8.33
N THR A 54 -6.55 -0.59 7.40
CA THR A 54 -7.04 0.77 7.61
C THR A 54 -8.03 0.84 8.77
N ALA A 55 -9.00 -0.08 8.85
CA ALA A 55 -9.97 -0.14 9.94
C ALA A 55 -9.30 -0.40 11.30
N LEU A 56 -8.39 -1.38 11.36
CA LEU A 56 -7.62 -1.65 12.58
C LEU A 56 -6.73 -0.47 12.97
N GLY A 57 -6.14 0.24 12.00
CA GLY A 57 -5.37 1.47 12.24
C GLY A 57 -6.23 2.58 12.84
N ALA A 58 -7.44 2.80 12.31
CA ALA A 58 -8.39 3.79 12.82
C ALA A 58 -8.84 3.47 14.25
N HIS A 59 -9.14 2.20 14.54
CA HIS A 59 -9.51 1.76 15.88
C HIS A 59 -8.39 2.04 16.91
N GLU A 60 -7.15 1.75 16.56
CA GLU A 60 -6.01 1.98 17.46
C GLU A 60 -5.71 3.47 17.65
N HIS A 61 -5.93 4.28 16.61
CA HIS A 61 -5.84 5.74 16.72
C HIS A 61 -6.91 6.31 17.69
N GLN A 62 -8.14 5.80 17.65
CA GLN A 62 -9.17 6.18 18.62
C GLN A 62 -8.80 5.80 20.05
N ASN A 63 -8.19 4.63 20.26
CA ASN A 63 -7.68 4.23 21.58
C ASN A 63 -6.57 5.17 22.06
N SER A 64 -5.62 5.54 21.19
CA SER A 64 -4.57 6.52 21.51
C SER A 64 -5.17 7.86 21.95
N ASN A 65 -6.14 8.40 21.18
CA ASN A 65 -6.80 9.66 21.51
C ASN A 65 -7.55 9.60 22.84
N ARG A 66 -8.20 8.48 23.16
CA ARG A 66 -8.90 8.29 24.45
C ARG A 66 -7.94 8.32 25.63
N VAL A 67 -6.77 7.69 25.52
CA VAL A 67 -5.77 7.70 26.59
C VAL A 67 -5.12 9.08 26.69
N PHE A 68 -4.85 9.72 25.56
CA PHE A 68 -4.30 11.07 25.54
C PHE A 68 -5.27 12.10 26.11
N SER A 69 -6.58 11.97 25.87
CA SER A 69 -7.57 12.86 26.48
C SER A 69 -7.63 12.69 28.00
N GLN A 70 -7.45 11.48 28.53
CA GLN A 70 -7.36 11.26 29.98
C GLN A 70 -6.16 11.98 30.60
N LEU A 71 -5.01 11.97 29.92
CA LEU A 71 -3.84 12.77 30.33
C LEU A 71 -4.18 14.27 30.30
N LEU A 72 -4.84 14.73 29.24
CA LEU A 72 -5.22 16.14 29.09
C LEU A 72 -6.18 16.60 30.21
N ASP A 73 -7.14 15.76 30.57
CA ASP A 73 -8.10 16.03 31.65
C ASP A 73 -7.40 16.07 33.01
N ARG A 74 -6.41 15.21 33.25
CA ARG A 74 -5.55 15.24 34.44
C ARG A 74 -4.76 16.55 34.53
N CYS A 75 -4.11 16.96 33.45
CA CYS A 75 -3.34 18.21 33.42
C CYS A 75 -4.23 19.45 33.63
N ARG A 76 -5.48 19.41 33.15
CA ARG A 76 -6.47 20.47 33.35
C ARG A 76 -6.98 20.52 34.79
N ALA A 77 -7.11 19.36 35.44
CA ALA A 77 -7.53 19.28 36.84
C ALA A 77 -6.42 19.77 37.80
N ASN A 78 -5.16 19.40 37.54
CA ASN A 78 -4.02 19.87 38.30
C ASN A 78 -2.78 20.04 37.40
N THR A 79 -2.30 21.27 37.26
CA THR A 79 -1.14 21.57 36.41
C THR A 79 0.18 21.01 36.97
N ALA A 80 0.27 20.82 38.29
CA ALA A 80 1.45 20.23 38.93
C ALA A 80 1.66 18.76 38.53
N ASP A 81 0.59 18.02 38.22
CA ASP A 81 0.66 16.61 37.80
C ASP A 81 1.26 16.45 36.39
N CYS A 82 1.46 17.55 35.65
CA CYS A 82 1.98 17.55 34.29
C CYS A 82 3.27 18.36 34.12
N THR A 83 4.00 18.59 35.21
CA THR A 83 5.35 19.18 35.12
C THR A 83 6.32 18.21 34.45
N LEU A 84 7.08 18.72 33.50
CA LEU A 84 8.10 17.97 32.77
C LEU A 84 9.45 18.09 33.47
N GLY A 85 10.19 16.99 33.52
CA GLY A 85 11.58 16.97 33.96
C GLY A 85 12.53 17.55 32.90
N PRO A 86 13.82 17.70 33.24
CA PRO A 86 14.84 18.19 32.31
C PRO A 86 15.02 17.28 31.08
N ASP A 87 14.66 16.00 31.20
CA ASP A 87 14.72 15.00 30.13
C ASP A 87 13.48 15.01 29.22
N GLY A 88 12.47 15.82 29.54
CA GLY A 88 11.21 15.91 28.79
C GLY A 88 10.18 14.81 29.10
N SER A 89 10.42 13.99 30.12
CA SER A 89 9.42 13.07 30.70
C SER A 89 8.55 13.78 31.73
N TYR A 90 7.35 13.27 32.00
CA TYR A 90 6.53 13.76 33.11
C TYR A 90 7.14 13.35 34.45
N LEU A 91 7.16 14.27 35.41
CA LEU A 91 7.63 13.99 36.77
C LEU A 91 6.64 13.08 37.54
N ASP A 92 5.34 13.19 37.24
CA ASP A 92 4.31 12.31 37.78
C ASP A 92 4.28 10.97 37.03
N ALA A 93 4.41 9.87 37.77
CA ALA A 93 4.45 8.53 37.20
C ALA A 93 3.14 8.15 36.50
N ALA A 94 2.00 8.62 37.00
CA ALA A 94 0.70 8.34 36.38
C ALA A 94 0.53 9.07 35.04
N SER A 95 0.93 10.35 34.97
CA SER A 95 0.95 11.12 33.72
C SER A 95 1.91 10.51 32.68
N GLU A 96 3.10 10.09 33.10
CA GLU A 96 4.06 9.42 32.20
C GLU A 96 3.51 8.10 31.67
N GLN A 97 2.85 7.30 32.50
CA GLN A 97 2.25 6.04 32.09
C GLN A 97 1.16 6.23 31.02
N LEU A 98 0.28 7.23 31.20
CA LEU A 98 -0.75 7.56 30.21
C LEU A 98 -0.13 8.01 28.88
N TYR A 99 0.91 8.85 28.96
CA TYR A 99 1.64 9.30 27.78
C TYR A 99 2.28 8.13 27.01
N GLN A 100 3.03 7.26 27.68
CA GLN A 100 3.66 6.09 27.06
C GLN A 100 2.64 5.14 26.44
N THR A 101 1.50 4.96 27.11
CA THR A 101 0.40 4.14 26.59
C THR A 101 -0.19 4.73 25.32
N SER A 102 -0.42 6.05 25.26
CA SER A 102 -0.90 6.73 24.06
C SER A 102 0.05 6.57 22.87
N ILE A 103 1.37 6.68 23.10
CA ILE A 103 2.40 6.47 22.09
C ILE A 103 2.41 5.01 21.60
N HIS A 104 2.23 4.04 22.50
CA HIS A 104 2.19 2.64 22.10
C HIS A 104 1.07 2.37 21.09
N PHE A 105 -0.13 2.89 21.34
CA PHE A 105 -1.24 2.80 20.40
C PHE A 105 -0.98 3.55 19.10
N ASP A 106 -0.34 4.73 19.14
CA ASP A 106 -0.01 5.50 17.94
C ASP A 106 0.98 4.75 17.03
N ARG A 107 2.06 4.16 17.57
CA ARG A 107 3.00 3.35 16.78
C ARG A 107 2.30 2.18 16.09
N ARG A 108 1.41 1.53 16.83
CA ARG A 108 0.59 0.41 16.35
C ARG A 108 -0.42 0.83 15.29
N ALA A 109 -1.00 2.02 15.39
CA ALA A 109 -1.89 2.59 14.38
C ALA A 109 -1.10 2.91 13.10
N ARG A 110 0.06 3.57 13.22
CA ARG A 110 0.93 3.92 12.08
C ARG A 110 1.36 2.69 11.29
N LEU A 111 1.83 1.65 11.97
CA LEU A 111 2.24 0.41 11.29
C LEU A 111 1.09 -0.19 10.47
N ARG A 112 -0.11 -0.24 11.05
CA ARG A 112 -1.29 -0.78 10.36
C ARG A 112 -1.70 0.09 9.18
N LEU A 113 -1.67 1.42 9.31
CA LEU A 113 -1.98 2.32 8.20
C LEU A 113 -0.97 2.17 7.05
N LEU A 114 0.32 2.02 7.35
CA LEU A 114 1.34 1.75 6.34
C LEU A 114 1.09 0.41 5.62
N LEU A 115 0.74 -0.64 6.36
CA LEU A 115 0.37 -1.94 5.76
C LEU A 115 -0.89 -1.83 4.90
N GLY A 116 -1.87 -1.02 5.32
CA GLY A 116 -3.07 -0.72 4.53
C GLY A 116 -2.72 -0.02 3.21
N GLN A 117 -1.87 1.01 3.25
CA GLN A 117 -1.41 1.72 2.06
C GLN A 117 -0.61 0.81 1.11
N ALA A 118 0.31 0.01 1.65
CA ALA A 118 1.08 -0.96 0.85
C ALA A 118 0.16 -1.98 0.18
N SER A 119 -0.85 -2.48 0.88
CA SER A 119 -1.84 -3.42 0.35
C SER A 119 -2.71 -2.78 -0.73
N LEU A 120 -3.08 -1.51 -0.57
CA LEU A 120 -3.84 -0.76 -1.57
C LEU A 120 -3.04 -0.58 -2.87
N LEU A 121 -1.75 -0.21 -2.76
CA LEU A 121 -0.86 -0.11 -3.91
C LEU A 121 -0.66 -1.45 -4.60
N ALA A 122 -0.51 -2.53 -3.83
CA ALA A 122 -0.42 -3.89 -4.37
C ALA A 122 -1.71 -4.27 -5.13
N SER A 123 -2.88 -3.98 -4.57
CA SER A 123 -4.17 -4.21 -5.23
C SER A 123 -4.25 -3.43 -6.56
N ALA A 124 -3.90 -2.15 -6.56
CA ALA A 124 -3.89 -1.33 -7.77
C ALA A 124 -2.94 -1.89 -8.84
N GLY A 125 -1.74 -2.32 -8.45
CA GLY A 125 -0.78 -2.97 -9.34
C GLY A 125 -1.32 -4.28 -9.94
N LEU A 126 -2.01 -5.09 -9.14
CA LEU A 126 -2.64 -6.33 -9.61
C LEU A 126 -3.81 -6.06 -10.56
N PHE A 127 -4.63 -5.05 -10.29
CA PHE A 127 -5.68 -4.61 -11.22
C PHE A 127 -5.10 -4.17 -12.57
N LEU A 128 -4.03 -3.35 -12.56
CA LEU A 128 -3.34 -2.92 -13.78
C LEU A 128 -2.74 -4.12 -14.55
N ALA A 129 -2.17 -5.10 -13.85
CA ALA A 129 -1.65 -6.31 -14.46
C ALA A 129 -2.75 -7.19 -15.08
N ASP A 130 -3.90 -7.29 -14.42
CA ASP A 130 -5.07 -8.05 -14.90
C ASP A 130 -5.61 -7.47 -16.20
N LEU A 131 -5.73 -6.13 -16.25
CA LEU A 131 -6.17 -5.41 -17.44
C LEU A 131 -5.23 -5.61 -18.63
N ARG A 132 -3.91 -5.59 -18.41
CA ARG A 132 -2.93 -5.86 -19.49
C ARG A 132 -3.04 -7.28 -20.05
N HIS A 133 -3.36 -8.27 -19.23
CA HIS A 133 -3.51 -9.65 -19.69
C HIS A 133 -4.82 -9.89 -20.47
N HIS A 134 -5.86 -9.09 -20.23
CA HIS A 134 -7.16 -9.20 -20.92
C HIS A 134 -7.28 -8.29 -22.16
N ALA A 135 -6.18 -7.70 -22.65
CA ALA A 135 -6.17 -6.80 -23.81
C ALA A 135 -6.69 -7.43 -25.12
N ASN A 136 -6.78 -8.78 -25.19
CA ASN A 136 -7.31 -9.49 -26.36
C ASN A 136 -8.85 -9.65 -26.37
N GLY A 137 -9.55 -9.17 -25.34
CA GLY A 137 -11.01 -9.26 -25.24
C GLY A 137 -11.54 -10.70 -25.08
N PRO A 138 -12.77 -10.89 -24.60
CA PRO A 138 -13.38 -12.20 -24.55
C PRO A 138 -13.50 -12.80 -25.97
N ASP A 139 -13.16 -14.08 -26.13
CA ASP A 139 -13.21 -14.80 -27.41
C ASP A 139 -14.63 -14.92 -27.99
N ASN A 140 -15.66 -14.51 -27.25
CA ASN A 140 -17.07 -14.64 -27.63
C ASN A 140 -17.75 -13.35 -28.12
N ILE A 141 -17.03 -12.26 -28.40
CA ILE A 141 -17.68 -11.07 -28.97
C ILE A 141 -18.15 -11.41 -30.40
N PRO A 142 -19.46 -11.40 -30.71
CA PRO A 142 -19.99 -11.78 -32.03
C PRO A 142 -19.65 -10.78 -33.14
N TYR A 143 -18.91 -9.71 -32.83
CA TYR A 143 -18.49 -8.65 -33.74
C TYR A 143 -16.96 -8.62 -33.90
N ARG A 144 -16.35 -9.71 -34.38
CA ARG A 144 -14.94 -9.70 -34.83
C ARG A 144 -14.71 -8.90 -36.13
N GLY A 145 -15.77 -8.43 -36.77
CA GLY A 145 -15.72 -7.88 -38.12
C GLY A 145 -15.08 -6.51 -38.24
N VAL A 146 -15.02 -5.69 -37.18
CA VAL A 146 -14.57 -4.28 -37.30
C VAL A 146 -13.28 -4.06 -36.51
N LYS A 147 -12.15 -4.02 -37.22
CA LYS A 147 -10.88 -3.53 -36.66
C LYS A 147 -10.70 -2.07 -37.07
N LEU A 148 -10.71 -1.17 -36.09
CA LEU A 148 -10.33 0.22 -36.23
C LEU A 148 -8.81 0.32 -36.05
N THR A 149 -8.10 0.56 -37.15
CA THR A 149 -6.68 0.89 -37.11
C THR A 149 -6.53 2.39 -37.24
N VAL A 150 -5.95 3.02 -36.21
CA VAL A 150 -5.56 4.44 -36.24
C VAL A 150 -4.06 4.48 -36.42
N ASP A 151 -3.60 5.02 -37.55
CA ASP A 151 -2.18 5.18 -37.86
C ASP A 151 -1.82 6.68 -37.72
N PRO A 152 -1.11 7.08 -36.65
CA PRO A 152 -0.72 8.46 -36.45
C PRO A 152 0.44 8.82 -37.39
N ARG A 153 0.20 9.77 -38.29
CA ARG A 153 1.23 10.37 -39.15
C ARG A 153 1.55 11.78 -38.67
N ILE A 154 2.75 12.25 -39.02
CA ILE A 154 3.28 13.56 -38.62
C ILE A 154 2.37 14.72 -39.06
N ASP A 155 1.55 14.54 -40.12
CA ASP A 155 0.59 15.51 -40.65
C ASP A 155 -0.90 15.16 -40.41
N GLY A 156 -1.19 14.16 -39.56
CA GLY A 156 -2.57 13.81 -39.19
C GLY A 156 -2.79 12.31 -38.96
N ALA A 157 -3.97 11.95 -38.46
CA ALA A 157 -4.35 10.57 -38.18
C ALA A 157 -5.16 9.98 -39.34
N ARG A 158 -4.74 8.82 -39.85
CA ARG A 158 -5.54 8.03 -40.79
C ARG A 158 -6.34 7.00 -40.00
N VAL A 159 -7.67 7.02 -40.16
CA VAL A 159 -8.56 6.00 -39.59
C VAL A 159 -8.94 5.03 -40.69
N GLY A 160 -8.47 3.79 -40.57
CA GLY A 160 -8.85 2.68 -41.44
C GLY A 160 -9.85 1.78 -40.74
N VAL A 161 -10.97 1.50 -41.40
CA VAL A 161 -11.93 0.49 -40.96
C VAL A 161 -11.79 -0.73 -41.86
N ARG A 162 -11.37 -1.86 -41.30
CA ARG A 162 -11.39 -3.14 -42.01
C ARG A 162 -12.62 -3.92 -41.55
N VAL A 163 -13.53 -4.17 -42.49
CA VAL A 163 -14.67 -5.08 -42.31
C VAL A 163 -14.31 -6.42 -42.93
N MET A 164 -14.28 -7.49 -42.13
CA MET A 164 -14.18 -8.86 -42.63
C MET A 164 -15.53 -9.55 -42.46
N PHE A 165 -16.07 -10.02 -43.58
CA PHE A 165 -17.28 -10.83 -43.70
C PHE A 165 -16.91 -12.28 -43.96
#